data_AF-A0A348PG33-F1
#
_entry.id   AF-A0A348PG33-F1
#
_cell.length_a   1.000
_cell.length_b   1.000
_cell.length_c   1.000
_cell.angle_alpha   90.00
_cell.angle_beta   90.00
_cell.angle_gamma   90.00
#
_symmetry.space_group_name_H-M   'P 1'
#
loop_
_entity.id
_entity.type
_entity.pdbx_description
1 polymer ?
#
loop_
_entity_poly.entity_id
_entity_poly.type
_entity_poly.pdbx_seq_one_letter_code
_entity_poly.pdbx_strand_id
1 'polypeptide(L)'
;DRGTLPGMNQSSQPPFVPFDPTPPTGPGASASVAQGNNDSNSTWPGWIGGISIAIGGLTLLASCCGMAGIFSMKLFSGAMPIKFPDAPRAMMFGMGVDLVASLILSTLLPLGGIATLRRRSSGPRQLRRYAFIRIGLAIPLLAIGFWMLGPASEWQAGIVRATNEWKETQKPPMPVSEDERAGEIPGEATFWQRAQVVGGCIIGLIYPTVILIVLAPPHRREEIARWES
;
A
#
# COMPACT_ATOMS: atom_id res chain seq x y z
N ASP A 1 -37.40 30.54 -79.67
CA ASP A 1 -36.88 30.12 -78.36
C ASP A 1 -37.33 28.72 -77.97
N ARG A 2 -36.45 27.72 -78.20
CA ARG A 2 -36.62 26.34 -77.74
C ARG A 2 -35.59 26.10 -76.64
N GLY A 3 -36.07 25.93 -75.40
CA GLY A 3 -35.25 25.64 -74.23
C GLY A 3 -34.91 24.15 -74.15
N THR A 4 -33.62 23.83 -74.22
CA THR A 4 -33.05 22.51 -74.01
C THR A 4 -32.69 22.36 -72.54
N LEU A 5 -33.33 21.44 -71.81
CA LEU A 5 -32.95 21.10 -70.43
C LEU A 5 -31.85 20.04 -70.41
N PRO A 6 -30.89 20.12 -69.47
CA PRO A 6 -29.71 19.25 -69.43
C PRO A 6 -30.03 17.86 -68.87
N GLY A 7 -29.39 16.85 -69.45
CA GLY A 7 -29.48 15.45 -69.03
C GLY A 7 -28.96 15.25 -67.61
N MET A 8 -29.78 14.62 -66.77
CA MET A 8 -29.38 14.09 -65.48
C MET A 8 -28.53 12.84 -65.69
N ASN A 9 -27.26 12.94 -65.33
CA ASN A 9 -26.30 11.86 -65.31
C ASN A 9 -26.62 10.95 -64.11
N GLN A 10 -27.26 9.80 -64.34
CA GLN A 10 -27.45 8.78 -63.31
C GLN A 10 -26.08 8.20 -62.95
N SER A 11 -25.59 8.54 -61.76
CA SER A 11 -24.44 7.88 -61.16
C SER A 11 -24.79 6.42 -60.89
N SER A 12 -24.03 5.51 -61.50
CA SER A 12 -24.07 4.08 -61.24
C SER A 12 -23.81 3.83 -59.75
N GLN A 13 -24.81 3.34 -59.03
CA GLN A 13 -24.56 2.81 -57.69
C GLN A 13 -23.64 1.59 -57.79
N PRO A 14 -22.59 1.50 -56.94
CA PRO A 14 -21.76 0.31 -56.89
C PRO A 14 -22.59 -0.90 -56.43
N PRO A 15 -22.27 -2.11 -56.91
CA PRO A 15 -22.99 -3.32 -56.56
C PRO A 15 -22.92 -3.56 -55.04
N PHE A 16 -24.06 -3.93 -54.47
CA PHE A 16 -24.18 -4.34 -53.07
C PHE A 16 -23.32 -5.59 -52.85
N VAL A 17 -22.24 -5.45 -52.07
CA VAL A 17 -21.39 -6.58 -51.66
C VAL A 17 -22.01 -7.16 -50.38
N PRO A 18 -22.48 -8.41 -50.37
CA PRO A 18 -22.95 -9.05 -49.15
C PRO A 18 -21.81 -9.07 -48.13
N PHE A 19 -22.08 -8.62 -46.90
CA PHE A 19 -21.16 -8.83 -45.78
C PHE A 19 -21.06 -10.34 -45.55
N ASP A 20 -19.92 -10.91 -45.89
CA ASP A 20 -19.55 -12.28 -45.51
C ASP A 20 -19.19 -12.25 -44.01
N PRO A 21 -19.94 -12.90 -43.11
CA PRO A 21 -19.70 -12.86 -41.66
C PRO A 21 -18.51 -13.74 -41.23
N THR A 22 -17.69 -14.21 -42.15
CA THR A 22 -16.47 -14.95 -41.81
C THR A 22 -15.42 -13.98 -41.27
N PRO A 23 -14.93 -14.18 -40.03
CA PRO A 23 -13.89 -13.33 -39.46
C PRO A 23 -12.65 -13.35 -40.35
N PRO A 24 -11.93 -12.23 -40.50
CA PRO A 24 -10.78 -12.14 -41.40
C PRO A 24 -9.70 -13.13 -40.95
N THR A 25 -9.50 -14.23 -41.68
CA THR A 25 -8.40 -15.17 -41.48
C THR A 25 -7.09 -14.61 -42.08
N GLY A 26 -6.77 -13.37 -41.72
CA GLY A 26 -5.44 -12.81 -41.99
C GLY A 26 -4.42 -13.44 -41.03
N PRO A 27 -3.11 -13.41 -41.36
CA PRO A 27 -2.04 -13.92 -40.48
C PRO A 27 -2.04 -13.31 -39.06
N GLY A 28 -2.73 -12.18 -38.85
CA GLY A 28 -2.92 -11.54 -37.54
C GLY A 28 -4.12 -12.04 -36.72
N ALA A 29 -5.09 -12.75 -37.30
CA ALA A 29 -6.28 -13.24 -36.58
C ALA A 29 -6.05 -14.60 -35.92
N SER A 30 -5.15 -15.42 -36.48
CA SER A 30 -4.70 -16.66 -35.84
C SER A 30 -3.84 -16.38 -34.60
N ALA A 31 -3.17 -15.23 -34.54
CA ALA A 31 -2.37 -14.82 -33.39
C ALA A 31 -3.24 -14.51 -32.17
N SER A 32 -4.37 -13.81 -32.33
CA SER A 32 -5.26 -13.47 -31.21
C SER A 32 -6.02 -14.69 -30.66
N VAL A 33 -6.38 -15.67 -31.51
CA VAL A 33 -7.08 -16.90 -31.09
C VAL A 33 -6.09 -17.94 -30.51
N ALA A 34 -4.87 -18.06 -31.05
CA ALA A 34 -3.83 -18.94 -30.48
C ALA A 34 -3.31 -18.42 -29.12
N GLN A 35 -3.30 -17.10 -28.91
CA GLN A 35 -2.93 -16.49 -27.64
C GLN A 35 -3.98 -16.75 -26.55
N GLY A 36 -5.27 -16.70 -26.90
CA GLY A 36 -6.37 -17.05 -25.98
C GLY A 36 -6.39 -18.52 -25.53
N ASN A 37 -5.98 -19.47 -26.38
CA ASN A 37 -5.91 -20.89 -26.00
C ASN A 37 -4.63 -21.26 -25.23
N ASN A 38 -3.49 -20.62 -25.50
CA ASN A 38 -2.26 -20.83 -24.74
C ASN A 38 -2.25 -20.14 -23.36
N ASP A 39 -3.09 -19.12 -23.17
CA ASP A 39 -3.25 -18.44 -21.89
C ASP A 39 -3.91 -19.32 -20.80
N SER A 40 -4.66 -20.35 -21.19
CA SER A 40 -5.28 -21.31 -20.26
C SER A 40 -4.28 -22.22 -19.54
N ASN A 41 -3.04 -22.33 -20.05
CA ASN A 41 -1.98 -23.16 -19.47
C ASN A 41 -0.86 -22.35 -18.80
N SER A 42 -0.92 -21.02 -18.77
CA SER A 42 0.01 -20.22 -17.96
C SER A 42 -0.37 -20.37 -16.48
N THR A 43 0.33 -21.26 -15.79
CA THR A 43 0.26 -21.49 -14.34
C THR A 43 0.71 -20.28 -13.48
N TRP A 44 0.87 -19.11 -14.09
CA TRP A 44 1.29 -17.89 -13.42
C TRP A 44 0.26 -17.48 -12.35
N PRO A 45 0.67 -17.19 -11.10
CA PRO A 45 -0.24 -16.89 -10.03
C PRO A 45 -0.66 -15.41 -10.15
N GLY A 46 -1.54 -15.11 -11.09
CA GLY A 46 -2.03 -13.75 -11.36
C GLY A 46 -2.60 -13.04 -10.13
N TRP A 47 -3.10 -13.83 -9.15
CA TRP A 47 -3.56 -13.34 -7.86
C TRP A 47 -2.48 -12.58 -7.06
N ILE A 48 -1.19 -12.89 -7.24
CA ILE A 48 -0.10 -12.20 -6.52
C ILE A 48 -0.10 -10.71 -6.86
N GLY A 49 -0.31 -10.37 -8.13
CA GLY A 49 -0.34 -8.98 -8.57
C GLY A 49 -1.51 -8.22 -7.94
N GLY A 50 -2.70 -8.82 -7.92
CA GLY A 50 -3.88 -8.25 -7.27
C GLY A 50 -3.70 -8.05 -5.75
N ILE A 51 -3.20 -9.06 -5.05
CA ILE A 51 -2.93 -8.96 -3.60
C ILE A 51 -1.85 -7.90 -3.31
N SER A 52 -0.80 -7.80 -4.15
CA SER A 52 0.26 -6.79 -3.99
C SER A 52 -0.31 -5.37 -4.08
N ILE A 53 -1.23 -5.13 -5.02
CA ILE A 53 -1.90 -3.84 -5.20
C ILE A 53 -2.81 -3.53 -4.00
N ALA A 54 -3.61 -4.51 -3.55
CA ALA A 54 -4.51 -4.33 -2.42
C ALA A 54 -3.75 -4.03 -1.12
N ILE A 55 -2.73 -4.83 -0.79
CA ILE A 55 -1.89 -4.63 0.39
C ILE A 55 -1.14 -3.30 0.29
N GLY A 56 -0.53 -3.02 -0.86
CA GLY A 56 0.23 -1.78 -1.07
C GLY A 56 -0.63 -0.53 -0.97
N GLY A 57 -1.84 -0.57 -1.51
CA GLY A 57 -2.82 0.51 -1.38
C GLY A 57 -3.28 0.71 0.06
N LEU A 58 -3.56 -0.39 0.77
CA LEU A 58 -3.95 -0.33 2.18
C LEU A 58 -2.83 0.23 3.06
N THR A 59 -1.58 -0.21 2.87
CA THR A 59 -0.44 0.32 3.63
C THR A 59 -0.15 1.78 3.31
N LEU A 60 -0.34 2.20 2.06
CA LEU A 60 -0.19 3.60 1.68
C LEU A 60 -1.27 4.47 2.33
N LEU A 61 -2.53 4.02 2.31
CA LEU A 61 -3.63 4.70 2.99
C LEU A 61 -3.37 4.80 4.50
N ALA A 62 -3.00 3.69 5.14
CA ALA A 62 -2.69 3.65 6.56
C ALA A 62 -1.51 4.58 6.91
N SER A 63 -0.48 4.64 6.07
CA SER A 63 0.66 5.55 6.25
C SER A 63 0.24 7.02 6.14
N CYS A 64 -0.63 7.34 5.17
CA CYS A 64 -1.19 8.68 5.03
C CYS A 64 -2.05 9.09 6.23
N CYS A 65 -2.90 8.18 6.73
CA CYS A 65 -3.70 8.41 7.93
C CYS A 65 -2.83 8.60 9.18
N GLY A 66 -1.77 7.79 9.33
CA GLY A 66 -0.81 7.92 10.41
C GLY A 66 -0.11 9.28 10.41
N MET A 67 0.35 9.75 9.24
CA MET A 67 0.90 11.11 9.10
C MET A 67 -0.11 12.18 9.49
N ALA A 68 -1.33 12.09 8.95
CA ALA A 68 -2.38 13.05 9.23
C ALA A 68 -2.65 13.15 10.74
N GLY A 69 -2.65 12.01 11.46
CA GLY A 69 -2.79 11.99 12.91
C GLY A 69 -1.69 12.75 13.65
N ILE A 70 -0.42 12.51 13.30
CA ILE A 70 0.73 13.19 13.95
C ILE A 70 0.70 14.70 13.71
N PHE A 71 0.44 15.12 12.46
CA PHE A 71 0.34 16.55 12.14
C PHE A 71 -0.92 17.19 12.73
N SER A 72 -2.03 16.44 12.84
CA SER A 72 -3.25 16.94 13.45
C SER A 72 -3.05 17.27 14.92
N MET A 73 -2.26 16.50 15.68
CA MET A 73 -1.97 16.83 17.08
C MET A 73 -1.32 18.21 17.22
N LYS A 74 -0.38 18.56 16.33
CA LYS A 74 0.23 19.91 16.32
C LYS A 74 -0.72 21.01 15.88
N LEU A 75 -1.61 20.73 14.93
CA LEU A 75 -2.61 21.71 14.48
C LEU A 75 -3.68 21.94 15.55
N PHE A 76 -4.13 20.88 16.24
CA PHE A 76 -5.14 20.95 17.28
C PHE A 76 -4.58 21.41 18.64
N SER A 77 -3.28 21.27 18.91
CA SER A 77 -2.69 21.79 20.16
C SER A 77 -2.77 23.32 20.28
N GLY A 78 -2.91 24.04 19.16
CA GLY A 78 -3.17 25.49 19.19
C GLY A 78 -4.65 25.85 19.41
N ALA A 79 -5.57 24.92 19.13
CA ALA A 79 -7.01 25.11 19.28
C ALA A 79 -7.56 24.56 20.60
N MET A 80 -6.84 23.62 21.24
CA MET A 80 -7.19 23.08 22.54
C MET A 80 -6.49 23.86 23.67
N PRO A 81 -7.19 24.13 24.80
CA PRO A 81 -6.61 24.80 25.96
C PRO A 81 -5.58 23.94 26.73
N ILE A 82 -5.33 22.70 26.30
CA ILE A 82 -4.42 21.75 26.93
C ILE A 82 -3.03 21.87 26.30
N LYS A 83 -2.01 22.19 27.09
CA LYS A 83 -0.61 22.18 26.66
C LYS A 83 -0.04 20.77 26.74
N PHE A 84 -0.11 20.02 25.66
CA PHE A 84 0.51 18.69 25.59
C PHE A 84 2.04 18.78 25.63
N PRO A 85 2.72 17.81 26.25
CA PRO A 85 4.17 17.72 26.20
C PRO A 85 4.65 17.45 24.77
N ASP A 86 5.79 18.03 24.41
CA ASP A 86 6.44 17.75 23.13
C ASP A 86 6.79 16.27 23.00
N ALA A 87 6.52 15.69 21.83
CA ALA A 87 6.91 14.32 21.54
C ALA A 87 8.44 14.17 21.64
N PRO A 88 8.95 13.08 22.26
CA PRO A 88 10.39 12.84 22.36
C PRO A 88 11.04 12.90 20.97
N ARG A 89 12.14 13.66 20.82
CA ARG A 89 12.78 13.90 19.52
C ARG A 89 13.20 12.59 18.82
N ALA A 90 13.68 11.63 19.60
CA ALA A 90 14.07 10.34 19.06
C ALA A 90 12.88 9.52 18.57
N MET A 91 11.70 9.67 19.20
CA MET A 91 10.46 9.09 18.71
C MET A 91 10.05 9.72 17.38
N MET A 92 10.11 11.05 17.28
CA MET A 92 9.84 11.76 16.01
C MET A 92 10.78 11.32 14.88
N PHE A 93 12.07 11.15 15.17
CA PHE A 93 13.05 10.68 14.20
C PHE A 93 12.78 9.23 13.77
N GLY A 94 12.56 8.32 14.74
CA GLY A 94 12.25 6.92 14.47
C GLY A 94 10.99 6.74 13.63
N MET A 95 9.91 7.45 13.99
CA MET A 95 8.66 7.47 13.22
C MET A 95 8.86 8.06 11.81
N GLY A 96 9.67 9.12 11.68
CA GLY A 96 9.99 9.71 10.38
C GLY A 96 10.72 8.74 9.44
N VAL A 97 11.72 8.02 9.96
CA VAL A 97 12.46 7.00 9.20
C VAL A 97 11.56 5.83 8.81
N ASP A 98 10.78 5.30 9.76
CA ASP A 98 9.85 4.19 9.49
C ASP A 98 8.79 4.58 8.46
N LEU A 99 8.26 5.80 8.54
CA LEU A 99 7.32 6.34 7.58
C LEU A 99 7.90 6.40 6.17
N VAL A 100 9.11 6.96 6.01
CA VAL A 100 9.76 7.05 4.69
C VAL A 100 10.01 5.65 4.12
N ALA A 101 10.52 4.73 4.93
CA ALA A 101 10.71 3.34 4.53
C ALA A 101 9.38 2.69 4.13
N SER A 102 8.32 2.90 4.91
CA SER A 102 6.98 2.36 4.65
C SER A 102 6.34 2.93 3.39
N LEU A 103 6.55 4.22 3.06
CA LEU A 103 6.09 4.82 1.80
C LEU A 103 6.83 4.26 0.60
N ILE A 104 8.15 4.11 0.68
CA ILE A 104 8.96 3.51 -0.39
C ILE A 104 8.52 2.06 -0.63
N LEU A 105 8.29 1.30 0.43
CA LEU A 105 7.84 -0.10 0.32
C LEU A 105 6.39 -0.21 -0.18
N SER A 106 5.51 0.68 0.28
CA SER A 106 4.10 0.73 -0.14
C SER A 106 3.92 1.21 -1.57
N THR A 107 4.89 1.89 -2.16
CA THR A 107 4.88 2.25 -3.60
C THR A 107 5.51 1.16 -4.47
N LEU A 108 6.56 0.49 -3.97
CA LEU A 108 7.16 -0.67 -4.63
C LEU A 108 6.18 -1.82 -4.83
N LEU A 109 5.32 -2.08 -3.85
CA LEU A 109 4.37 -3.19 -3.88
C LEU A 109 3.30 -3.08 -4.99
N PRO A 110 2.56 -1.96 -5.14
CA PRO A 110 1.59 -1.80 -6.23
C PRO A 110 2.29 -1.67 -7.58
N LEU A 111 3.45 -1.02 -7.69
CA LEU A 111 4.21 -0.96 -8.93
C LEU A 111 4.65 -2.36 -9.38
N GLY A 112 5.18 -3.16 -8.46
CA GLY A 112 5.53 -4.56 -8.70
C GLY A 112 4.30 -5.42 -9.04
N GLY A 113 3.17 -5.18 -8.38
CA GLY A 113 1.90 -5.84 -8.64
C GLY A 113 1.35 -5.54 -10.04
N ILE A 114 1.28 -4.26 -10.44
CA ILE A 114 0.83 -3.82 -11.76
C ILE A 114 1.77 -4.36 -12.85
N ALA A 115 3.08 -4.27 -12.65
CA ALA A 115 4.05 -4.82 -13.60
C ALA A 115 3.89 -6.34 -13.75
N THR A 116 3.59 -7.05 -12.66
CA THR A 116 3.31 -8.49 -12.69
C THR A 116 2.02 -8.82 -13.44
N LEU A 117 0.94 -8.05 -13.24
CA LEU A 117 -0.31 -8.24 -13.99
C LEU A 117 -0.15 -7.95 -15.48
N ARG A 118 0.68 -6.97 -15.83
CA ARG A 118 1.05 -6.65 -17.22
C ARG A 118 2.06 -7.62 -17.82
N ARG A 119 2.35 -8.74 -17.14
CA ARG A 119 3.36 -9.75 -17.52
C ARG A 119 4.71 -9.13 -17.90
N ARG A 120 5.14 -8.09 -17.18
CA ARG A 120 6.49 -7.52 -17.33
C ARG A 120 7.46 -8.20 -16.39
N SER A 121 8.64 -8.58 -16.89
CA SER A 121 9.70 -9.23 -16.11
C SER A 121 10.18 -8.42 -14.90
N SER A 122 10.01 -7.09 -14.96
CA SER A 122 10.34 -6.18 -13.86
C SER A 122 9.47 -6.39 -12.62
N GLY A 123 8.23 -6.89 -12.76
CA GLY A 123 7.29 -7.08 -11.66
C GLY A 123 7.80 -8.05 -10.60
N PRO A 124 8.07 -9.32 -10.94
CA PRO A 124 8.61 -10.31 -10.01
C PRO A 124 9.96 -9.89 -9.41
N ARG A 125 10.82 -9.20 -10.17
CA ARG A 125 12.09 -8.65 -9.66
C ARG A 125 11.83 -7.59 -8.58
N GLN A 126 10.87 -6.69 -8.78
CA GLN A 126 10.48 -5.68 -7.80
C GLN A 126 9.85 -6.31 -6.54
N LEU A 127 8.96 -7.30 -6.70
CA LEU A 127 8.34 -8.01 -5.58
C LEU A 127 9.38 -8.74 -4.71
N ARG A 128 10.38 -9.39 -5.33
CA ARG A 128 11.50 -9.99 -4.56
C ARG A 128 12.33 -8.94 -3.82
N ARG A 129 12.65 -7.82 -4.46
CA ARG A 129 13.39 -6.72 -3.81
C ARG A 129 12.62 -6.19 -2.61
N TYR A 130 11.32 -5.94 -2.76
CA TYR A 130 10.44 -5.57 -1.65
C TYR A 130 10.53 -6.60 -0.52
N ALA A 131 10.41 -7.89 -0.82
CA ALA A 131 10.41 -8.92 0.21
C ALA A 131 11.74 -8.99 0.97
N PHE A 132 12.88 -8.94 0.27
CA PHE A 132 14.20 -8.91 0.92
C PHE A 132 14.41 -7.67 1.77
N ILE A 133 14.04 -6.49 1.27
CA ILE A 133 14.16 -5.24 2.04
C ILE A 133 13.28 -5.31 3.29
N ARG A 134 12.02 -5.77 3.17
CA ARG A 134 11.10 -5.86 4.31
C ARG A 134 11.59 -6.84 5.38
N ILE A 135 12.09 -8.01 4.97
CA ILE A 135 12.66 -9.00 5.89
C ILE A 135 13.93 -8.46 6.56
N GLY A 136 14.82 -7.82 5.79
CA GLY A 136 16.04 -7.21 6.33
C GLY A 136 15.76 -6.08 7.32
N LEU A 137 14.69 -5.31 7.10
CA LEU A 137 14.27 -4.23 8.00
C LEU A 137 13.53 -4.74 9.25
N ALA A 138 13.06 -5.99 9.28
CA ALA A 138 12.24 -6.47 10.39
C ALA A 138 12.98 -6.49 11.73
N ILE A 139 14.25 -6.91 11.75
CA ILE A 139 15.05 -6.96 12.98
C ILE A 139 15.34 -5.53 13.50
N PRO A 140 15.85 -4.58 12.68
CA PRO A 140 16.01 -3.20 13.11
C PRO A 140 14.71 -2.56 13.59
N LEU A 141 13.60 -2.75 12.87
CA LEU A 141 12.29 -2.19 13.26
C LEU A 141 11.78 -2.78 14.57
N LEU A 142 11.99 -4.07 14.81
CA LEU A 142 11.65 -4.71 16.08
C LEU A 142 12.48 -4.12 17.23
N ALA A 143 13.80 -3.97 17.03
CA ALA A 143 14.68 -3.37 18.03
C ALA A 143 14.29 -1.91 18.35
N ILE A 144 13.99 -1.11 17.30
CA ILE A 144 13.48 0.26 17.45
C ILE A 144 12.15 0.24 18.20
N GLY A 145 11.23 -0.67 17.85
CA GLY A 145 9.93 -0.80 18.50
C GLY A 145 10.04 -1.04 20.00
N PHE A 146 10.92 -1.96 20.42
CA PHE A 146 11.19 -2.19 21.84
C PHE A 146 11.86 -0.98 22.52
N TRP A 147 12.82 -0.36 21.85
CA TRP A 147 13.50 0.83 22.37
C TRP A 147 12.54 2.01 22.58
N MET A 148 11.54 2.15 21.71
CA MET A 148 10.56 3.23 21.77
C MET A 148 9.48 3.05 22.85
N LEU A 149 9.33 1.87 23.45
CA LEU A 149 8.31 1.63 24.48
C LEU A 149 8.47 2.55 25.70
N GLY A 150 9.70 2.77 26.17
CA GLY A 150 9.98 3.63 27.33
C GLY A 150 9.67 5.12 27.07
N PRO A 151 10.27 5.74 26.05
CA PRO A 151 9.94 7.11 25.67
C PRO A 151 8.45 7.31 25.35
N ALA A 152 7.80 6.30 24.77
CA ALA A 152 6.36 6.36 24.51
C ALA A 152 5.55 6.34 25.82
N SER A 153 5.89 5.50 26.81
CA SER A 153 5.19 5.49 28.10
C SER A 153 5.37 6.80 28.87
N GLU A 154 6.57 7.40 28.83
CA GLU A 154 6.83 8.70 29.45
C GLU A 154 6.01 9.82 28.80
N TRP A 155 5.95 9.82 27.47
CA TRP A 155 5.17 10.81 26.74
C TRP A 155 3.66 10.66 27.00
N GLN A 156 3.14 9.44 27.04
CA GLN A 156 1.74 9.17 27.40
C GLN A 156 1.41 9.62 28.82
N ALA A 157 2.27 9.32 29.79
CA ALA A 157 2.09 9.78 31.17
C ALA A 157 2.08 11.32 31.27
N GLY A 158 2.93 11.99 30.50
CA GLY A 158 2.93 13.45 30.41
C GLY A 158 1.65 14.03 29.80
N ILE A 159 1.04 13.35 28.82
CA ILE A 159 -0.25 13.75 28.25
C ILE A 159 -1.37 13.62 29.28
N VAL A 160 -1.39 12.51 30.04
CA VAL A 160 -2.38 12.30 31.12
C VAL A 160 -2.24 13.38 32.18
N ARG A 161 -1.01 13.68 32.63
CA ARG A 161 -0.74 14.74 33.60
C ARG A 161 -1.23 16.10 33.13
N ALA A 162 -0.88 16.51 31.91
CA ALA A 162 -1.33 17.78 31.33
C ALA A 162 -2.87 17.86 31.21
N THR A 163 -3.51 16.73 30.95
CA THR A 163 -4.98 16.64 30.88
C THR A 163 -5.61 16.77 32.27
N ASN A 164 -5.04 16.13 33.29
CA ASN A 164 -5.51 16.22 34.68
C ASN A 164 -5.32 17.63 35.23
N GLU A 165 -4.17 18.28 35.01
CA GLU A 165 -3.92 19.68 35.36
C GLU A 165 -4.95 20.62 34.71
N TRP A 166 -5.27 20.39 33.43
CA TRP A 166 -6.31 21.17 32.74
C TRP A 166 -7.71 20.95 33.32
N LYS A 167 -8.05 19.72 33.73
CA LYS A 167 -9.33 19.40 34.39
C LYS A 167 -9.47 20.11 35.73
N GLU A 168 -8.41 20.12 36.52
CA GLU A 168 -8.36 20.76 37.84
C GLU A 168 -8.44 22.29 37.76
N THR A 169 -7.98 22.88 36.66
CA THR A 169 -8.04 24.35 36.43
C THR A 169 -9.39 24.84 35.89
N GLN A 170 -10.33 23.95 35.53
CA GLN A 170 -11.69 24.35 35.13
C GLN A 170 -12.50 24.92 36.30
N LYS A 171 -13.51 25.75 35.99
CA LYS A 171 -14.45 26.29 36.97
C LYS A 171 -15.89 25.93 36.57
N PRO A 172 -16.54 24.97 37.28
CA PRO A 172 -16.03 24.19 38.41
C PRO A 172 -14.96 23.16 38.00
N PRO A 173 -14.08 22.72 38.92
CA PRO A 173 -13.08 21.69 38.64
C PRO A 173 -13.76 20.41 38.19
N MET A 174 -13.23 19.79 37.14
CA MET A 174 -13.69 18.47 36.72
C MET A 174 -13.08 17.39 37.62
N PRO A 175 -13.83 16.34 37.98
CA PRO A 175 -13.30 15.26 38.79
C PRO A 175 -12.20 14.51 38.02
N VAL A 176 -11.11 14.20 38.72
CA VAL A 176 -10.04 13.32 38.26
C VAL A 176 -10.13 12.03 39.07
N SER A 177 -10.26 10.90 38.39
CA SER A 177 -10.32 9.59 39.06
C SER A 177 -8.94 9.12 39.53
N GLU A 178 -8.91 8.20 40.50
CA GLU A 178 -7.65 7.59 40.96
C GLU A 178 -6.92 6.83 39.84
N ASP A 179 -7.67 6.20 38.92
CA ASP A 179 -7.10 5.54 37.74
C ASP A 179 -6.42 6.54 36.79
N GLU A 180 -6.98 7.74 36.63
CA GLU A 180 -6.38 8.81 35.83
C GLU A 180 -5.12 9.38 36.49
N ARG A 181 -5.07 9.44 37.82
CA ARG A 181 -3.86 9.83 38.55
C ARG A 181 -2.77 8.77 38.49
N ALA A 182 -3.15 7.50 38.57
CA ALA A 182 -2.21 6.39 38.39
C ALA A 182 -1.55 6.42 37.00
N GLY A 183 -2.25 6.93 35.98
CA GLY A 183 -1.74 7.12 34.62
C GLY A 183 -0.67 8.21 34.46
N GLU A 184 -0.41 9.04 35.48
CA GLU A 184 0.62 10.09 35.42
C GLU A 184 2.04 9.59 35.68
N ILE A 185 2.16 8.35 36.17
CA ILE A 185 3.44 7.69 36.43
C ILE A 185 3.75 6.80 35.22
N PRO A 186 4.94 6.95 34.61
CA PRO A 186 5.33 6.06 33.52
C PRO A 186 5.43 4.63 34.04
N GLY A 187 4.51 3.78 33.61
CA GLY A 187 4.53 2.35 33.90
C GLY A 187 5.53 1.61 33.02
N GLU A 188 6.01 0.46 33.50
CA GLU A 188 6.78 -0.44 32.65
C GLU A 188 5.92 -0.94 31.48
N ALA A 189 6.56 -1.11 30.32
CA ALA A 189 5.87 -1.60 29.14
C ALA A 189 5.24 -2.98 29.41
N THR A 190 3.91 -3.02 29.35
CA THR A 190 3.11 -4.21 29.67
C THR A 190 3.47 -5.35 28.73
N PHE A 191 3.22 -6.58 29.18
CA PHE A 191 3.34 -7.76 28.31
C PHE A 191 2.55 -7.58 27.01
N TRP A 192 1.36 -6.98 27.08
CA TRP A 192 0.52 -6.72 25.92
C TRP A 192 1.18 -5.77 24.91
N GLN A 193 1.77 -4.66 25.36
CA GLN A 193 2.48 -3.73 24.48
C GLN A 193 3.68 -4.39 23.79
N ARG A 194 4.43 -5.21 24.52
CA ARG A 194 5.55 -5.99 23.94
C ARG A 194 5.04 -7.01 22.93
N ALA A 195 3.95 -7.71 23.24
CA ALA A 195 3.30 -8.67 22.36
C ALA A 195 2.76 -8.00 21.09
N GLN A 196 2.24 -6.76 21.17
CA GLN A 196 1.81 -5.99 20.01
C GLN A 196 2.98 -5.67 19.06
N VAL A 197 4.14 -5.26 19.60
CA VAL A 197 5.35 -5.01 18.80
C VAL A 197 5.78 -6.27 18.05
N VAL A 198 5.86 -7.40 18.75
CA VAL A 198 6.26 -8.69 18.16
C VAL A 198 5.21 -9.18 17.15
N GLY A 199 3.93 -9.17 17.54
CA GLY A 199 2.82 -9.62 16.71
C GLY A 199 2.71 -8.81 15.42
N GLY A 200 2.84 -7.49 15.50
CA GLY A 200 2.88 -6.61 14.32
C GLY A 200 4.03 -6.93 13.39
N CYS A 201 5.23 -7.22 13.93
CA CYS A 201 6.38 -7.63 13.13
C CYS A 201 6.14 -8.97 12.41
N ILE A 202 5.63 -9.98 13.12
CA ILE A 202 5.32 -11.30 12.54
C ILE A 202 4.29 -11.15 11.42
N ILE A 203 3.18 -10.46 11.67
CA ILE A 203 2.13 -10.24 10.66
C ILE A 203 2.72 -9.52 9.43
N GLY A 204 3.56 -8.51 9.64
CA GLY A 204 4.23 -7.77 8.58
C GLY A 204 5.21 -8.60 7.74
N LEU A 205 5.63 -9.76 8.22
CA LEU A 205 6.54 -10.68 7.51
C LEU A 205 5.83 -11.79 6.72
N ILE A 206 4.55 -12.04 6.99
CA ILE A 206 3.79 -13.11 6.32
C ILE A 206 3.82 -12.92 4.81
N TYR A 207 3.41 -11.74 4.32
CA TYR A 207 3.30 -11.51 2.88
C TYR A 207 4.65 -11.48 2.13
N PRO A 208 5.70 -10.78 2.62
CA PRO A 208 7.05 -10.91 2.07
C PRO A 208 7.52 -12.37 1.94
N THR A 209 7.24 -13.19 2.95
CA THR A 209 7.63 -14.61 2.96
C THR A 209 6.85 -15.39 1.90
N VAL A 210 5.53 -15.17 1.77
CA VAL A 210 4.71 -15.77 0.71
C VAL A 210 5.24 -15.40 -0.68
N ILE A 211 5.61 -14.14 -0.91
CA ILE A 211 6.21 -13.71 -2.18
C ILE A 211 7.48 -14.52 -2.49
N LEU A 212 8.38 -14.67 -1.51
CA LEU A 212 9.62 -15.42 -1.72
C LEU A 212 9.35 -16.90 -1.99
N ILE A 213 8.44 -17.53 -1.25
CA ILE A 213 8.07 -18.95 -1.45
C ILE A 213 7.49 -19.15 -2.85
N VAL A 214 6.54 -18.32 -3.28
CA VAL A 214 5.88 -18.52 -4.57
C VAL A 214 6.79 -18.18 -5.76
N LEU A 215 7.73 -17.25 -5.59
CA LEU A 215 8.70 -16.88 -6.63
C LEU A 215 10.01 -17.68 -6.56
N ALA A 216 10.25 -18.49 -5.53
CA ALA A 216 11.46 -19.29 -5.40
C ALA A 216 11.68 -20.31 -6.54
N PRO A 217 10.66 -21.05 -7.00
CA PRO A 217 10.85 -22.19 -7.91
C PRO A 217 11.52 -21.83 -9.25
N PRO A 218 12.37 -22.71 -9.82
CA PRO A 218 13.12 -22.44 -11.04
C PRO A 218 12.22 -22.32 -12.28
N HIS A 219 11.18 -23.16 -12.41
CA HIS A 219 10.23 -23.09 -13.54
C HIS A 219 9.58 -21.70 -13.69
N ARG A 220 9.30 -21.01 -12.58
CA ARG A 220 8.77 -19.64 -12.60
C ARG A 220 9.80 -18.63 -13.12
N ARG A 221 11.09 -18.84 -12.86
CA ARG A 221 12.15 -17.96 -13.39
C ARG A 221 12.26 -18.07 -14.89
N GLU A 222 12.12 -19.29 -15.42
CA GLU A 222 12.10 -19.55 -16.87
C GLU A 222 10.84 -18.97 -17.54
N GLU A 223 9.68 -19.03 -16.88
CA GLU A 223 8.45 -18.38 -17.36
C GLU A 223 8.60 -16.85 -17.38
N ILE A 224 9.20 -16.24 -16.35
CA ILE A 224 9.46 -14.80 -16.29
C ILE A 224 10.47 -14.37 -17.36
N ALA A 225 11.47 -15.18 -17.67
CA ALA A 225 12.44 -14.89 -18.72
C ALA A 225 11.78 -14.83 -20.11
N ARG A 226 10.74 -15.64 -20.35
CA ARG A 226 9.93 -15.62 -21.58
C ARG A 226 9.07 -14.37 -21.73
N TRP A 227 8.95 -13.54 -20.69
CA TRP A 227 8.25 -12.25 -20.78
C TRP A 227 9.15 -11.13 -21.33
N GLU A 228 10.47 -11.35 -21.43
CA GLU A 228 11.43 -10.39 -22.00
C GLU A 228 11.67 -10.60 -23.51
N SER A 229 11.27 -11.76 -24.05
CA SER A 229 11.36 -12.13 -25.47
C SER A 229 10.11 -11.71 -26.25
#